data_AF-A0A2D7XSJ2-F1
#
_entry.id   AF-A0A2D7XSJ2-F1
#
_cell.length_a   1.000
_cell.length_b   1.000
_cell.length_c   1.000
_cell.angle_alpha   90.00
_cell.angle_beta   90.00
_cell.angle_gamma   90.00
#
_symmetry.space_group_name_H-M   'P 1'
#
loop_
_entity.id
_entity.type
_entity.pdbx_description
1 polymer ?
#
loop_
_entity_poly.entity_id
_entity_poly.type
_entity_poly.pdbx_seq_one_letter_code
_entity_poly.pdbx_strand_id
1 'polypeptide(L)'
;MRLVIFWSLALCLLVACDGAKEKPDPGKSAEASSETQAIAVEADQLIEDSLSATQIDLLERFYQWVETGIRERTAYGAPWQQNIDYLGKLIDEADTAFEQELYNRALREQYGRLIYPFKTQSVIDLYGEHGVVISEADAAAIHPRMGTFIFKADEANTEWLKAELTRRNDEWWTISEFGEDVSRHVWLLTQHADHDRDFQRHVLKLMEPLAATDEILPRNFAYLYDRVAVGEARPQRYGSQLGCYDGVFHTGPLEQPDKVDALRASVGLGPLQVYIDGEFFDQSRAICEAAD
;
A
#
# COMPACT_ATOMS: atom_id res chain seq x y z
N MET A 1 16.62 14.63 -13.88
CA MET A 1 15.17 14.34 -13.70
C MET A 1 15.13 13.08 -12.85
N ARG A 2 15.18 13.26 -11.52
CA ARG A 2 15.31 12.16 -10.54
C ARG A 2 13.93 11.52 -10.37
N LEU A 3 13.87 10.19 -10.36
CA LEU A 3 12.65 9.41 -10.18
C LEU A 3 11.95 9.84 -8.89
N VAL A 4 10.65 10.12 -8.98
CA VAL A 4 9.77 10.40 -7.85
C VAL A 4 9.47 9.06 -7.16
N ILE A 5 10.00 8.86 -5.95
CA ILE A 5 9.71 7.68 -5.11
C ILE A 5 8.39 7.97 -4.38
N PHE A 6 7.31 7.34 -4.84
CA PHE A 6 5.99 7.45 -4.21
C PHE A 6 5.88 6.43 -3.08
N TRP A 7 5.73 6.93 -1.85
CA TRP A 7 5.67 6.12 -0.65
C TRP A 7 4.23 5.70 -0.37
N SER A 8 3.91 4.50 -0.83
CA SER A 8 2.91 3.63 -0.21
C SER A 8 3.46 2.21 -0.33
N LEU A 9 4.53 1.94 0.45
CA LEU A 9 5.46 0.82 0.24
C LEU A 9 5.95 0.71 -1.21
N ALA A 10 6.91 1.56 -1.60
CA ALA A 10 7.80 1.26 -2.71
C ALA A 10 9.18 1.03 -2.13
N LEU A 11 9.48 -0.23 -1.83
CA LEU A 11 10.80 -0.67 -1.44
C LEU A 11 11.28 -1.66 -2.50
N CYS A 12 11.91 -1.15 -3.55
CA CYS A 12 13.02 -1.78 -4.29
C CYS A 12 13.50 -0.85 -5.43
N LEU A 13 14.81 -0.95 -5.72
CA LEU A 13 15.57 -0.39 -6.85
C LEU A 13 16.18 1.02 -6.70
N LEU A 14 17.21 1.10 -5.85
CA LEU A 14 18.45 1.80 -6.21
C LEU A 14 19.43 0.77 -6.77
N VAL A 15 19.39 0.46 -8.07
CA VAL A 15 20.56 0.13 -8.92
C VAL A 15 20.13 0.25 -10.39
N ALA A 16 20.89 1.04 -11.16
CA ALA A 16 20.97 1.12 -12.62
C ALA A 16 19.74 1.60 -13.41
N CYS A 17 19.79 2.86 -13.87
CA CYS A 17 19.61 3.19 -15.29
C CYS A 17 20.03 4.64 -15.54
N ASP A 18 21.25 4.80 -16.04
CA ASP A 18 21.72 6.01 -16.69
C ASP A 18 21.24 5.97 -18.15
N GLY A 19 20.47 6.96 -18.58
CA GLY A 19 20.22 7.26 -20.00
C GLY A 19 18.99 6.60 -20.68
N ALA A 20 17.85 7.29 -20.64
CA ALA A 20 16.89 7.24 -21.75
C ALA A 20 16.15 8.59 -21.86
N LYS A 21 16.44 9.32 -22.94
CA LYS A 21 15.79 10.58 -23.31
C LYS A 21 14.81 10.31 -24.45
N GLU A 22 13.61 9.81 -24.17
CA GLU A 22 12.52 9.82 -25.16
C GLU A 22 11.15 9.74 -24.47
N LYS A 23 10.16 10.43 -25.04
CA LYS A 23 8.79 10.48 -24.50
C LYS A 23 8.05 9.16 -24.82
N PRO A 24 7.20 8.64 -23.93
CA PRO A 24 6.57 7.33 -24.11
C PRO A 24 5.46 7.35 -25.16
N ASP A 25 5.45 6.29 -25.99
CA ASP A 25 4.45 5.92 -26.98
C ASP A 25 3.43 4.94 -26.33
N PRO A 26 2.12 5.23 -26.32
CA PRO A 26 1.11 4.43 -25.63
C PRO A 26 0.94 2.99 -26.16
N GLY A 27 1.46 2.66 -27.34
CA GLY A 27 1.42 1.29 -27.90
C GLY A 27 2.50 0.35 -27.34
N LYS A 28 3.54 0.87 -26.67
CA LYS A 28 4.66 0.09 -26.13
C LYS A 28 4.60 -0.16 -24.62
N SER A 29 3.59 0.37 -23.92
CA SER A 29 3.50 0.32 -22.46
C SER A 29 3.15 -1.05 -21.90
N ALA A 30 2.40 -1.88 -22.64
CA ALA A 30 2.00 -3.23 -22.20
C ALA A 30 3.12 -4.28 -22.37
N GLU A 31 3.99 -4.12 -23.37
CA GLU A 31 5.20 -4.94 -23.51
C GLU A 31 6.27 -4.49 -22.52
N ALA A 32 6.43 -3.17 -22.32
CA ALA A 32 7.34 -2.62 -21.32
C ALA A 32 6.95 -3.00 -19.88
N SER A 33 5.66 -3.13 -19.55
CA SER A 33 5.22 -3.55 -18.21
C SER A 33 5.53 -5.01 -17.93
N SER A 34 5.34 -5.92 -18.90
CA SER A 34 5.65 -7.34 -18.72
C SER A 34 7.16 -7.63 -18.65
N GLU A 35 7.97 -6.92 -19.45
CA GLU A 35 9.44 -6.98 -19.32
C GLU A 35 9.93 -6.35 -18.01
N THR A 36 9.35 -5.22 -17.57
CA THR A 36 9.69 -4.59 -16.28
C THR A 36 9.32 -5.48 -15.09
N GLN A 37 8.18 -6.18 -15.17
CA GLN A 37 7.74 -7.11 -14.13
C GLN A 37 8.62 -8.37 -14.11
N ALA A 38 9.03 -8.89 -15.27
CA ALA A 38 9.99 -10.00 -15.36
C ALA A 38 11.37 -9.61 -14.78
N ILE A 39 11.86 -8.40 -15.07
CA ILE A 39 13.11 -7.87 -14.50
C ILE A 39 12.99 -7.67 -12.99
N ALA A 40 11.83 -7.24 -12.48
CA ALA A 40 11.59 -7.09 -11.04
C ALA A 40 11.57 -8.45 -10.32
N VAL A 41 10.93 -9.48 -10.91
CA VAL A 41 10.92 -10.85 -10.38
C VAL A 41 12.33 -11.46 -10.38
N GLU A 42 13.10 -11.27 -11.45
CA GLU A 42 14.48 -11.75 -11.53
C GLU A 42 15.40 -11.00 -10.56
N ALA A 43 15.18 -9.69 -10.36
CA ALA A 43 15.89 -8.90 -9.36
C ALA A 43 15.58 -9.34 -7.93
N ASP A 44 14.31 -9.58 -7.59
CA ASP A 44 13.90 -10.07 -6.26
C ASP A 44 14.45 -11.49 -5.97
N GLN A 45 14.53 -12.35 -6.98
CA GLN A 45 15.14 -13.68 -6.84
C GLN A 45 16.66 -13.60 -6.62
N LEU A 46 17.37 -12.77 -7.41
CA LEU A 46 18.82 -12.52 -7.25
C LEU A 46 19.18 -11.87 -5.91
N ILE A 47 18.21 -11.17 -5.34
CA ILE A 47 18.27 -10.50 -4.05
C ILE A 47 18.15 -11.52 -2.90
N GLU A 48 17.23 -12.48 -2.99
CA GLU A 48 17.09 -13.56 -2.00
C GLU A 48 18.33 -14.47 -2.02
N ASP A 49 18.90 -14.71 -3.22
CA ASP A 49 20.11 -15.51 -3.42
C ASP A 49 21.39 -14.88 -2.81
N SER A 50 21.31 -13.62 -2.35
CA SER A 50 22.44 -12.92 -1.72
C SER A 50 22.50 -13.07 -0.19
N LEU A 51 21.45 -13.63 0.43
CA LEU A 51 21.38 -13.79 1.89
C LEU A 51 22.16 -15.03 2.35
N SER A 52 22.85 -14.89 3.48
CA SER A 52 23.42 -16.04 4.18
C SER A 52 22.32 -16.93 4.77
N ALA A 53 22.64 -18.21 5.05
CA ALA A 53 21.69 -19.12 5.70
C ALA A 53 21.16 -18.57 7.04
N THR A 54 21.97 -17.83 7.79
CA THR A 54 21.54 -17.15 9.02
C THR A 54 20.52 -16.05 8.73
N GLN A 55 20.75 -15.23 7.71
CA GLN A 55 19.82 -14.15 7.34
C GLN A 55 18.49 -14.70 6.79
N ILE A 56 18.52 -15.82 6.07
CA ILE A 56 17.31 -16.55 5.66
C ILE A 56 16.53 -17.03 6.88
N ASP A 57 17.17 -17.69 7.85
CA ASP A 57 16.50 -18.13 9.10
C ASP A 57 15.91 -16.95 9.88
N LEU A 58 16.61 -15.81 9.94
CA LEU A 58 16.07 -14.60 10.56
C LEU A 58 14.81 -14.10 9.82
N LEU A 59 14.84 -14.02 8.49
CA LEU A 59 13.70 -13.57 7.70
C LEU A 59 12.49 -14.52 7.84
N GLU A 60 12.73 -15.84 7.84
CA GLU A 60 11.70 -16.85 8.07
C GLU A 60 11.06 -16.71 9.46
N ARG A 61 11.86 -16.43 10.51
CA ARG A 61 11.33 -16.16 11.86
C ARG A 61 10.39 -14.95 11.86
N PHE A 62 10.76 -13.87 11.18
CA PHE A 62 9.90 -12.71 11.06
C PHE A 62 8.56 -13.07 10.41
N TYR A 63 8.59 -13.80 9.29
CA TYR A 63 7.34 -14.26 8.65
C TYR A 63 6.51 -15.15 9.58
N GLN A 64 7.13 -16.04 10.36
CA GLN A 64 6.40 -16.85 11.34
C GLN A 64 5.75 -16.00 12.45
N TRP A 65 6.39 -14.92 12.89
CA TRP A 65 5.77 -13.98 13.84
C TRP A 65 4.59 -13.24 13.22
N VAL A 66 4.71 -12.81 11.96
CA VAL A 66 3.60 -12.20 11.22
C VAL A 66 2.40 -13.15 11.16
N GLU A 67 2.62 -14.39 10.70
CA GLU A 67 1.56 -15.40 10.60
C GLU A 67 0.93 -15.71 11.95
N THR A 68 1.76 -15.80 13.00
CA THR A 68 1.30 -16.04 14.36
C THR A 68 0.44 -14.90 14.86
N GLY A 69 0.86 -13.64 14.67
CA GLY A 69 0.11 -12.48 15.08
C GLY A 69 -1.20 -12.28 14.32
N ILE A 70 -1.24 -12.62 13.02
CA ILE A 70 -2.49 -12.66 12.25
C ILE A 70 -3.43 -13.73 12.81
N ARG A 71 -2.92 -14.95 13.01
CA ARG A 71 -3.72 -16.08 13.52
C ARG A 71 -4.25 -15.83 14.93
N GLU A 72 -3.43 -15.25 15.79
CA GLU A 72 -3.74 -14.98 17.19
C GLU A 72 -4.41 -13.62 17.41
N ARG A 73 -4.48 -12.79 16.36
CA ARG A 73 -5.00 -11.42 16.38
C ARG A 73 -4.32 -10.56 17.43
N THR A 74 -2.99 -10.60 17.49
CA THR A 74 -2.17 -9.87 18.47
C THR A 74 -1.24 -8.88 17.79
N ALA A 75 -1.27 -7.62 18.22
CA ALA A 75 -0.34 -6.59 17.77
C ALA A 75 0.96 -6.66 18.59
N TYR A 76 2.00 -7.34 18.09
CA TYR A 76 3.32 -7.27 18.74
C TYR A 76 3.86 -5.83 18.66
N GLY A 77 4.11 -5.21 19.82
CA GLY A 77 4.82 -3.92 19.94
C GLY A 77 4.11 -2.67 19.41
N ALA A 78 2.89 -2.76 18.86
CA ALA A 78 2.28 -1.66 18.11
C ALA A 78 0.95 -1.17 18.72
N PRO A 79 0.61 0.14 18.63
CA PRO A 79 -0.62 0.72 19.19
C PRO A 79 -1.91 0.36 18.40
N TRP A 80 -1.85 -0.68 17.55
CA TRP A 80 -2.85 -0.96 16.53
C TRP A 80 -3.75 -2.15 16.86
N GLN A 81 -3.69 -2.66 18.09
CA GLN A 81 -4.56 -3.76 18.56
C GLN A 81 -6.03 -3.49 18.25
N GLN A 82 -6.49 -2.24 18.39
CA GLN A 82 -7.87 -1.87 18.07
C GLN A 82 -8.26 -2.16 16.60
N ASN A 83 -7.35 -1.96 15.64
CA ASN A 83 -7.63 -2.26 14.23
C ASN A 83 -7.71 -3.77 13.98
N ILE A 84 -6.83 -4.54 14.63
CA ILE A 84 -6.83 -6.00 14.55
C ILE A 84 -8.08 -6.57 15.20
N ASP A 85 -8.48 -6.05 16.37
CA ASP A 85 -9.71 -6.43 17.06
C ASP A 85 -10.94 -6.13 16.21
N TYR A 86 -10.97 -4.97 15.56
CA TYR A 86 -12.07 -4.57 14.69
C TYR A 86 -12.19 -5.49 13.46
N LEU A 87 -11.09 -5.77 12.76
CA LEU A 87 -11.10 -6.73 11.65
C LEU A 87 -11.44 -8.14 12.13
N GLY A 88 -10.95 -8.55 13.31
CA GLY A 88 -11.31 -9.81 13.95
C GLY A 88 -12.81 -9.93 14.20
N LYS A 89 -13.42 -8.87 14.73
CA LYS A 89 -14.88 -8.79 14.92
C LYS A 89 -15.62 -8.95 13.60
N LEU A 90 -15.20 -8.25 12.54
CA LEU A 90 -15.81 -8.39 11.22
C LEU A 90 -15.67 -9.81 10.63
N ILE A 91 -14.53 -10.47 10.84
CA ILE A 91 -14.33 -11.87 10.44
C ILE A 91 -15.28 -12.81 11.19
N ASP A 92 -15.50 -12.58 12.49
CA ASP A 92 -16.36 -13.42 13.33
C ASP A 92 -17.85 -13.20 13.05
N GLU A 93 -18.22 -11.98 12.65
CA GLU A 93 -19.59 -11.56 12.34
C GLU A 93 -19.95 -11.69 10.84
N ALA A 94 -19.02 -12.11 9.98
CA ALA A 94 -19.24 -12.22 8.54
C ALA A 94 -20.39 -13.18 8.19
N ASP A 95 -21.33 -12.71 7.38
CA ASP A 95 -22.53 -13.48 7.00
C ASP A 95 -22.27 -14.42 5.81
N THR A 96 -21.28 -14.11 4.99
CA THR A 96 -20.97 -14.82 3.74
C THR A 96 -19.51 -15.27 3.68
N ALA A 97 -19.26 -16.32 2.90
CA ALA A 97 -17.88 -16.76 2.63
C ALA A 97 -17.04 -15.66 1.92
N PHE A 98 -17.70 -14.81 1.13
CA PHE A 98 -17.05 -13.66 0.49
C PHE A 98 -16.59 -12.64 1.53
N GLU A 99 -17.47 -12.23 2.46
CA GLU A 99 -17.13 -11.30 3.55
C GLU A 99 -16.02 -11.86 4.44
N GLN A 100 -16.13 -13.13 4.82
CA GLN A 100 -15.12 -13.77 5.64
C GLN A 100 -13.74 -13.75 4.96
N GLU A 101 -13.68 -14.08 3.66
CA GLU A 101 -12.44 -14.02 2.90
C GLU A 101 -11.93 -12.57 2.74
N LEU A 102 -12.82 -11.62 2.45
CA LEU A 102 -12.50 -10.19 2.33
C LEU A 102 -11.83 -9.66 3.60
N TYR A 103 -12.43 -9.92 4.76
CA TYR A 103 -11.90 -9.41 6.03
C TYR A 103 -10.64 -10.14 6.47
N ASN A 104 -10.48 -11.43 6.17
CA ASN A 104 -9.20 -12.14 6.39
C ASN A 104 -8.08 -11.55 5.53
N ARG A 105 -8.35 -11.21 4.28
CA ARG A 105 -7.39 -10.54 3.38
C ARG A 105 -7.03 -9.15 3.87
N ALA A 106 -8.04 -8.36 4.26
CA ALA A 106 -7.83 -7.03 4.84
C ALA A 106 -6.98 -7.11 6.13
N LEU A 107 -7.26 -8.07 7.01
CA LEU A 107 -6.44 -8.30 8.21
C LEU A 107 -5.00 -8.59 7.85
N ARG A 108 -4.75 -9.52 6.92
CA ARG A 108 -3.39 -9.91 6.52
C ARG A 108 -2.59 -8.75 5.94
N GLU A 109 -3.16 -8.00 5.00
CA GLU A 109 -2.44 -6.87 4.40
C GLU A 109 -2.20 -5.73 5.40
N GLN A 110 -3.20 -5.40 6.23
CA GLN A 110 -3.09 -4.29 7.17
C GLN A 110 -2.14 -4.65 8.30
N TYR A 111 -2.23 -5.87 8.82
CA TYR A 111 -1.30 -6.37 9.83
C TYR A 111 0.13 -6.14 9.35
N GLY A 112 0.42 -6.55 8.12
CA GLY A 112 1.75 -6.42 7.57
C GLY A 112 2.30 -5.00 7.52
N ARG A 113 1.46 -4.07 7.03
CA ARG A 113 1.79 -2.65 6.94
C ARG A 113 1.98 -2.00 8.31
N LEU A 114 1.31 -2.51 9.34
CA LEU A 114 1.35 -1.96 10.69
C LEU A 114 2.56 -2.44 11.50
N ILE A 115 3.04 -3.66 11.24
CA ILE A 115 4.20 -4.24 11.96
C ILE A 115 5.53 -4.06 11.22
N TYR A 116 5.51 -3.60 9.96
CA TYR A 116 6.72 -3.43 9.17
C TYR A 116 7.64 -2.36 9.81
N PRO A 117 8.88 -2.71 10.20
CA PRO A 117 9.82 -1.73 10.77
C PRO A 117 10.33 -0.79 9.68
N PHE A 118 10.32 0.53 9.93
CA PHE A 118 10.74 1.53 8.94
C PHE A 118 12.24 1.81 8.93
N LYS A 119 12.96 1.46 10.00
CA LYS A 119 14.40 1.68 10.16
C LYS A 119 15.10 0.39 10.51
N THR A 120 16.36 0.26 10.11
CA THR A 120 17.21 -0.88 10.52
C THR A 120 17.26 -1.07 12.03
N GLN A 121 17.35 0.03 12.81
CA GLN A 121 17.31 -0.05 14.27
C GLN A 121 16.00 -0.67 14.79
N SER A 122 14.86 -0.34 14.19
CA SER A 122 13.56 -0.91 14.55
C SER A 122 13.48 -2.41 14.27
N VAL A 123 14.25 -2.93 13.31
CA VAL A 123 14.40 -4.38 13.12
C VAL A 123 15.14 -5.00 14.29
N ILE A 124 16.25 -4.40 14.72
CA ILE A 124 17.03 -4.88 15.88
C ILE A 124 16.16 -4.89 17.14
N ASP A 125 15.41 -3.80 17.37
CA ASP A 125 14.53 -3.66 18.52
C ASP A 125 13.43 -4.74 18.51
N LEU A 126 12.77 -4.95 17.35
CA LEU A 126 11.76 -5.99 17.17
C LEU A 126 12.31 -7.39 17.49
N TYR A 127 13.48 -7.75 16.95
CA TYR A 127 14.07 -9.06 17.26
C TYR A 127 14.45 -9.17 18.73
N GLY A 128 14.92 -8.08 19.35
CA GLY A 128 15.23 -8.00 20.77
C GLY A 128 14.00 -8.23 21.67
N GLU A 129 12.85 -7.66 21.32
CA GLU A 129 11.56 -7.90 22.01
C GLU A 129 11.15 -9.37 21.97
N HIS A 130 11.52 -10.08 20.89
CA HIS A 130 11.31 -11.51 20.72
C HIS A 130 12.48 -12.37 21.24
N GLY A 131 13.42 -11.79 21.99
CA GLY A 131 14.53 -12.49 22.64
C GLY A 131 15.63 -12.95 21.68
N VAL A 132 15.69 -12.40 20.46
CA VAL A 132 16.70 -12.70 19.45
C VAL A 132 17.64 -11.51 19.30
N VAL A 133 18.93 -11.72 19.52
CA VAL A 133 19.95 -10.69 19.28
C VAL A 133 20.49 -10.84 17.87
N ILE A 134 20.39 -9.77 17.07
CA ILE A 134 20.91 -9.73 15.70
C ILE A 134 21.92 -8.59 15.54
N SER A 135 22.84 -8.72 14.59
CA SER A 135 23.79 -7.65 14.27
C SER A 135 23.13 -6.57 13.41
N GLU A 136 23.69 -5.36 13.40
CA GLU A 136 23.27 -4.29 12.50
C GLU A 136 23.42 -4.70 11.01
N ALA A 137 24.46 -5.48 10.70
CA ALA A 137 24.67 -5.99 9.35
C ALA A 137 23.57 -6.97 8.93
N ASP A 138 23.14 -7.86 9.82
CA ASP A 138 22.04 -8.80 9.53
C ASP A 138 20.71 -8.07 9.43
N ALA A 139 20.43 -7.14 10.34
CA ALA A 139 19.25 -6.28 10.29
C ALA A 139 19.19 -5.51 8.96
N ALA A 140 20.29 -4.89 8.54
CA ALA A 140 20.37 -4.15 7.28
C ALA A 140 20.18 -5.06 6.05
N ALA A 141 20.66 -6.31 6.12
CA ALA A 141 20.51 -7.27 5.02
C ALA A 141 19.05 -7.74 4.86
N ILE A 142 18.34 -8.02 5.96
CA ILE A 142 16.98 -8.56 5.92
C ILE A 142 15.89 -7.47 5.84
N HIS A 143 16.15 -6.26 6.35
CA HIS A 143 15.16 -5.17 6.41
C HIS A 143 14.46 -4.90 5.07
N PRO A 144 15.17 -4.85 3.93
CA PRO A 144 14.52 -4.61 2.65
C PRO A 144 13.64 -5.78 2.18
N ARG A 145 13.69 -6.95 2.84
CA ARG A 145 13.04 -8.20 2.37
C ARG A 145 11.84 -8.52 3.23
N MET A 146 11.85 -8.01 4.47
CA MET A 146 10.71 -8.09 5.37
C MET A 146 9.42 -7.51 4.76
N GLY A 147 9.47 -6.61 3.77
CA GLY A 147 8.26 -6.05 3.14
C GLY A 147 7.63 -6.96 2.08
N THR A 148 8.33 -7.99 1.61
CA THR A 148 7.91 -8.83 0.48
C THR A 148 6.57 -9.54 0.71
N PHE A 149 6.23 -9.89 1.96
CA PHE A 149 4.94 -10.51 2.24
C PHE A 149 3.74 -9.55 2.02
N ILE A 150 3.94 -8.23 2.16
CA ILE A 150 2.90 -7.23 1.88
C ILE A 150 2.61 -7.21 0.37
N PHE A 151 3.66 -7.13 -0.45
CA PHE A 151 3.52 -7.17 -1.91
C PHE A 151 2.86 -8.47 -2.39
N LYS A 152 3.27 -9.62 -1.85
CA LYS A 152 2.63 -10.91 -2.15
C LYS A 152 1.15 -10.93 -1.72
N ALA A 153 0.80 -10.29 -0.62
CA ALA A 153 -0.60 -10.14 -0.21
C ALA A 153 -1.38 -9.23 -1.17
N ASP A 154 -0.81 -8.09 -1.58
CA ASP A 154 -1.44 -7.19 -2.55
C ASP A 154 -1.70 -7.89 -3.88
N GLU A 155 -0.72 -8.62 -4.44
CA GLU A 155 -0.90 -9.40 -5.68
C GLU A 155 -2.00 -10.46 -5.55
N ALA A 156 -1.97 -11.24 -4.46
CA ALA A 156 -3.00 -12.23 -4.21
C ALA A 156 -4.39 -11.62 -4.01
N ASN A 157 -4.47 -10.41 -3.44
CA ASN A 157 -5.70 -9.65 -3.24
C ASN A 157 -6.24 -9.08 -4.55
N THR A 158 -5.37 -8.53 -5.40
CA THR A 158 -5.73 -8.05 -6.75
C THR A 158 -6.32 -9.17 -7.60
N GLU A 159 -5.66 -10.32 -7.68
CA GLU A 159 -6.14 -11.44 -8.50
C GLU A 159 -7.46 -12.01 -7.98
N TRP A 160 -7.61 -12.12 -6.65
CA TRP A 160 -8.86 -12.52 -6.05
C TRP A 160 -9.99 -11.53 -6.36
N LEU A 161 -9.77 -10.22 -6.17
CA LEU A 161 -10.78 -9.19 -6.43
C LEU A 161 -11.18 -9.12 -7.91
N LYS A 162 -10.24 -9.26 -8.85
CA LYS A 162 -10.57 -9.34 -10.28
C LYS A 162 -11.51 -10.50 -10.59
N ALA A 163 -11.25 -11.67 -9.99
CA ALA A 163 -12.11 -12.83 -10.16
C ALA A 163 -13.51 -12.58 -9.57
N GLU A 164 -13.62 -11.98 -8.39
CA GLU A 164 -14.91 -11.65 -7.79
C GLU A 164 -15.67 -10.58 -8.58
N LEU A 165 -14.98 -9.53 -9.06
CA LEU A 165 -15.58 -8.47 -9.88
C LEU A 165 -16.09 -9.04 -11.22
N THR A 166 -15.34 -9.97 -11.83
CA THR A 166 -15.77 -10.69 -13.03
C THR A 166 -17.03 -11.51 -12.77
N ARG A 167 -17.10 -12.24 -11.64
CA ARG A 167 -18.31 -13.00 -11.26
C ARG A 167 -19.53 -12.10 -11.05
N ARG A 168 -19.30 -10.84 -10.67
CA ARG A 168 -20.31 -9.80 -10.53
C ARG A 168 -20.57 -9.00 -11.82
N ASN A 169 -20.00 -9.39 -12.96
CA ASN A 169 -20.13 -8.66 -14.22
C ASN A 169 -19.78 -7.16 -14.11
N ASP A 170 -18.67 -6.84 -13.42
CA ASP A 170 -18.22 -5.47 -13.14
C ASP A 170 -19.18 -4.62 -12.27
N GLU A 171 -20.12 -5.24 -11.55
CA GLU A 171 -20.97 -4.54 -10.58
C GLU A 171 -20.20 -4.32 -9.26
N TRP A 172 -19.99 -3.05 -8.92
CA TRP A 172 -19.27 -2.66 -7.69
C TRP A 172 -20.04 -3.04 -6.42
N TRP A 173 -19.32 -3.23 -5.31
CA TRP A 173 -19.90 -3.52 -4.00
C TRP A 173 -20.36 -2.21 -3.33
N THR A 174 -21.62 -1.87 -3.55
CA THR A 174 -22.20 -0.64 -3.00
C THR A 174 -22.62 -0.80 -1.55
N ILE A 175 -22.72 0.32 -0.84
CA ILE A 175 -23.17 0.39 0.55
C ILE A 175 -24.61 -0.11 0.68
N SER A 176 -25.50 0.19 -0.26
CA SER A 176 -26.89 -0.28 -0.17
C SER A 176 -27.05 -1.80 -0.32
N GLU A 177 -26.16 -2.46 -1.07
CA GLU A 177 -26.20 -3.91 -1.28
C GLU A 177 -25.43 -4.67 -0.19
N PHE A 178 -24.26 -4.19 0.22
CA PHE A 178 -23.34 -4.93 1.10
C PHE A 178 -22.98 -4.24 2.42
N GLY A 179 -23.47 -3.02 2.64
CA GLY A 179 -23.08 -2.21 3.78
C GLY A 179 -21.70 -1.53 3.63
N GLU A 180 -21.43 -0.61 4.55
CA GLU A 180 -20.22 0.22 4.53
C GLU A 180 -18.93 -0.60 4.72
N ASP A 181 -18.95 -1.62 5.59
CA ASP A 181 -17.75 -2.41 5.89
C ASP A 181 -17.25 -3.18 4.68
N VAL A 182 -18.12 -3.86 3.94
CA VAL A 182 -17.74 -4.56 2.71
C VAL A 182 -17.23 -3.57 1.68
N SER A 183 -18.00 -2.50 1.40
CA SER A 183 -17.62 -1.50 0.40
C SER A 183 -16.26 -0.86 0.70
N ARG A 184 -15.99 -0.58 1.99
CA ARG A 184 -14.72 -0.02 2.46
C ARG A 184 -13.56 -1.00 2.27
N HIS A 185 -13.70 -2.28 2.58
CA HIS A 185 -12.58 -3.21 2.48
C HIS A 185 -12.31 -3.66 1.05
N VAL A 186 -13.34 -3.80 0.21
CA VAL A 186 -13.13 -4.03 -1.24
C VAL A 186 -12.32 -2.87 -1.83
N TRP A 187 -12.68 -1.63 -1.47
CA TRP A 187 -11.90 -0.46 -1.86
C TRP A 187 -10.47 -0.49 -1.31
N LEU A 188 -10.28 -0.87 -0.04
CA LEU A 188 -8.97 -0.92 0.61
C LEU A 188 -8.00 -1.82 -0.16
N LEU A 189 -8.42 -3.05 -0.46
CA LEU A 189 -7.60 -3.99 -1.24
C LEU A 189 -7.32 -3.44 -2.66
N THR A 190 -8.31 -2.80 -3.30
CA THR A 190 -8.14 -2.19 -4.63
C THR A 190 -7.11 -1.05 -4.62
N GLN A 191 -7.17 -0.17 -3.62
CA GLN A 191 -6.24 0.96 -3.46
C GLN A 191 -4.79 0.45 -3.43
N HIS A 192 -4.53 -0.71 -2.82
CA HIS A 192 -3.20 -1.28 -2.68
C HIS A 192 -2.72 -2.08 -3.90
N ALA A 193 -3.51 -2.21 -4.97
CA ALA A 193 -3.12 -2.84 -6.23
C ALA A 193 -2.16 -1.96 -7.07
N ASP A 194 -1.11 -1.38 -6.47
CA ASP A 194 -0.20 -0.44 -7.15
C ASP A 194 0.59 -1.05 -8.30
N HIS A 195 0.85 -2.36 -8.23
CA HIS A 195 1.47 -3.14 -9.30
C HIS A 195 0.57 -3.27 -10.53
N ASP A 196 -0.76 -3.11 -10.37
CA ASP A 196 -1.74 -3.22 -11.44
C ASP A 196 -2.53 -1.91 -11.62
N ARG A 197 -1.91 -1.00 -12.37
CA ARG A 197 -2.51 0.30 -12.71
C ARG A 197 -3.75 0.15 -13.59
N ASP A 198 -3.86 -0.90 -14.38
CA ASP A 198 -4.99 -1.11 -15.28
C ASP A 198 -6.23 -1.49 -14.48
N PHE A 199 -6.07 -2.36 -13.49
CA PHE A 199 -7.11 -2.70 -12.53
C PHE A 199 -7.56 -1.48 -11.71
N GLN A 200 -6.62 -0.68 -11.17
CA GLN A 200 -6.97 0.54 -10.45
C GLN A 200 -7.77 1.54 -11.33
N ARG A 201 -7.39 1.72 -12.60
CA ARG A 201 -8.12 2.58 -13.56
C ARG A 201 -9.51 2.04 -13.86
N HIS A 202 -9.64 0.74 -14.07
CA HIS A 202 -10.94 0.10 -14.30
C HIS A 202 -11.88 0.31 -13.12
N VAL A 203 -11.42 0.01 -11.90
CA VAL A 203 -12.24 0.22 -10.70
C VAL A 203 -12.56 1.68 -10.46
N LEU A 204 -11.62 2.60 -10.67
CA LEU A 204 -11.89 4.04 -10.53
C LEU A 204 -13.05 4.48 -11.43
N LYS A 205 -13.11 3.96 -12.66
CA LYS A 205 -14.21 4.24 -13.60
C LYS A 205 -15.55 3.66 -13.14
N LEU A 206 -15.55 2.49 -12.50
CA LEU A 206 -16.76 1.91 -11.91
C LEU A 206 -17.26 2.71 -10.71
N MET A 207 -16.33 3.21 -9.88
CA MET A 207 -16.64 4.01 -8.69
C MET A 207 -17.06 5.45 -9.01
N GLU A 208 -16.60 6.04 -10.11
CA GLU A 208 -16.89 7.44 -10.48
C GLU A 208 -18.39 7.80 -10.49
N PRO A 209 -19.31 7.05 -11.14
CA PRO A 209 -20.74 7.35 -11.09
C PRO A 209 -21.34 7.18 -9.69
N LEU A 210 -20.70 6.38 -8.83
CA LEU A 210 -21.14 6.13 -7.45
C LEU A 210 -20.62 7.19 -6.46
N ALA A 211 -19.56 7.92 -6.80
CA ALA A 211 -18.97 8.93 -5.90
C ALA A 211 -19.90 10.13 -5.64
N ALA A 212 -20.87 10.35 -6.53
CA ALA A 212 -21.91 11.36 -6.39
C ALA A 212 -23.17 10.82 -5.67
N THR A 213 -23.17 9.54 -5.29
CA THR A 213 -24.25 8.88 -4.56
C THR A 213 -23.72 8.40 -3.21
N ASP A 214 -24.61 8.15 -2.24
CA ASP A 214 -24.23 7.57 -0.95
C ASP A 214 -23.96 6.05 -1.05
N GLU A 215 -23.63 5.54 -2.25
CA GLU A 215 -23.37 4.12 -2.53
C GLU A 215 -21.92 3.71 -2.30
N ILE A 216 -21.02 4.68 -2.15
CA ILE A 216 -19.64 4.49 -1.69
C ILE A 216 -19.26 5.65 -0.77
N LEU A 217 -18.22 5.46 0.03
CA LEU A 217 -17.65 6.56 0.80
C LEU A 217 -16.92 7.53 -0.15
N PRO A 218 -17.28 8.82 -0.23
CA PRO A 218 -16.67 9.75 -1.19
C PRO A 218 -15.15 9.89 -1.03
N ARG A 219 -14.65 9.83 0.22
CA ARG A 219 -13.22 9.83 0.52
C ARG A 219 -12.47 8.66 -0.14
N ASN A 220 -13.09 7.48 -0.25
CA ASN A 220 -12.47 6.31 -0.85
C ASN A 220 -12.21 6.55 -2.35
N PHE A 221 -13.20 7.13 -3.05
CA PHE A 221 -13.00 7.57 -4.43
C PHE A 221 -11.87 8.59 -4.54
N ALA A 222 -11.83 9.59 -3.65
CA ALA A 222 -10.79 10.63 -3.65
C ALA A 222 -9.36 10.06 -3.50
N TYR A 223 -9.17 9.12 -2.58
CA TYR A 223 -7.89 8.43 -2.39
C TYR A 223 -7.49 7.58 -3.60
N LEU A 224 -8.41 6.83 -4.20
CA LEU A 224 -8.13 6.04 -5.40
C LEU A 224 -7.82 6.95 -6.60
N TYR A 225 -8.58 8.04 -6.76
CA TYR A 225 -8.37 9.02 -7.82
C TYR A 225 -6.95 9.57 -7.80
N ASP A 226 -6.49 10.06 -6.66
CA ASP A 226 -5.16 10.64 -6.54
C ASP A 226 -4.06 9.59 -6.69
N ARG A 227 -4.27 8.35 -6.23
CA ARG A 227 -3.31 7.24 -6.42
C ARG A 227 -3.15 6.89 -7.90
N VAL A 228 -4.25 6.79 -8.64
CA VAL A 228 -4.22 6.60 -10.10
C VAL A 228 -3.53 7.78 -10.77
N ALA A 229 -3.88 9.02 -10.40
CA ALA A 229 -3.25 10.22 -10.96
C ALA A 229 -1.72 10.22 -10.76
N VAL A 230 -1.27 9.91 -9.55
CA VAL A 230 0.15 9.74 -9.22
C VAL A 230 0.80 8.65 -10.06
N GLY A 231 0.18 7.47 -10.16
CA GLY A 231 0.69 6.36 -10.97
C GLY A 231 0.82 6.70 -12.45
N GLU A 232 0.00 7.63 -12.95
CA GLU A 232 0.01 8.15 -14.32
C GLU A 232 0.85 9.43 -14.48
N ALA A 233 1.58 9.86 -13.45
CA ALA A 233 2.33 11.11 -13.40
C ALA A 233 1.47 12.37 -13.73
N ARG A 234 0.19 12.35 -13.34
CA ARG A 234 -0.74 13.47 -13.43
C ARG A 234 -0.87 14.21 -12.10
N PRO A 235 -1.29 15.49 -12.12
CA PRO A 235 -1.62 16.21 -10.91
C PRO A 235 -2.76 15.54 -10.12
N GLN A 236 -2.69 15.59 -8.80
CA GLN A 236 -3.70 15.08 -7.88
C GLN A 236 -4.85 16.07 -7.74
N ARG A 237 -6.07 15.58 -7.47
CA ARG A 237 -7.24 16.43 -7.23
C ARG A 237 -7.40 16.79 -5.76
N TYR A 238 -7.16 15.83 -4.86
CA TYR A 238 -7.39 15.99 -3.43
C TYR A 238 -6.09 16.06 -2.61
N GLY A 239 -4.94 15.83 -3.25
CA GLY A 239 -3.61 15.89 -2.60
C GLY A 239 -3.41 14.81 -1.54
N SER A 240 -4.05 13.66 -1.69
CA SER A 240 -4.03 12.60 -0.69
C SER A 240 -2.82 11.68 -0.74
N GLN A 241 -2.06 11.67 -1.84
CA GLN A 241 -0.81 10.93 -1.95
C GLN A 241 0.36 11.86 -1.67
N LEU A 242 1.00 11.64 -0.53
CA LEU A 242 2.17 12.40 -0.10
C LEU A 242 3.46 11.71 -0.54
N GLY A 243 4.54 12.48 -0.60
CA GLY A 243 5.86 11.97 -0.95
C GLY A 243 6.95 12.93 -0.54
N CYS A 244 8.18 12.52 -0.78
CA CYS A 244 9.35 13.38 -0.58
C CYS A 244 9.68 14.07 -1.90
N TYR A 245 9.60 15.39 -1.93
CA TYR A 245 9.94 16.20 -3.09
C TYR A 245 10.89 17.30 -2.64
N ASP A 246 12.07 17.36 -3.27
CA ASP A 246 13.12 18.34 -2.95
C ASP A 246 13.41 18.42 -1.44
N GLY A 247 13.52 17.26 -0.77
CA GLY A 247 13.80 17.16 0.67
C GLY A 247 12.61 17.44 1.60
N VAL A 248 11.45 17.78 1.04
CA VAL A 248 10.25 18.15 1.80
C VAL A 248 9.16 17.10 1.66
N PHE A 249 8.61 16.67 2.78
CA PHE A 249 7.46 15.76 2.79
C PHE A 249 6.18 16.55 2.54
N HIS A 250 5.62 16.46 1.33
CA HIS A 250 4.39 17.15 0.95
C HIS A 250 3.65 16.44 -0.20
N THR A 251 2.57 17.03 -0.71
CA THR A 251 1.86 16.51 -1.88
C THR A 251 2.55 16.90 -3.18
N GLY A 252 2.43 16.05 -4.22
CA GLY A 252 2.89 16.39 -5.57
C GLY A 252 2.05 17.51 -6.22
N PRO A 253 2.19 17.71 -7.56
CA PRO A 253 1.39 18.70 -8.28
C PRO A 253 -0.12 18.49 -8.07
N LEU A 254 -0.87 19.58 -7.93
CA LEU A 254 -2.33 19.56 -7.77
C LEU A 254 -3.03 20.10 -9.02
N GLU A 255 -4.19 19.53 -9.38
CA GLU A 255 -5.04 20.02 -10.47
C GLU A 255 -5.51 21.45 -10.23
N GLN A 256 -5.93 21.75 -8.99
CA GLN A 256 -6.43 23.05 -8.56
C GLN A 256 -5.92 23.38 -7.15
N PRO A 257 -4.65 23.82 -7.01
CA PRO A 257 -4.05 24.12 -5.70
C PRO A 257 -4.91 25.08 -4.86
N ASP A 258 -5.42 26.15 -5.48
CA ASP A 258 -6.22 27.18 -4.79
C ASP A 258 -7.59 26.69 -4.29
N LYS A 259 -8.04 25.50 -4.75
CA LYS A 259 -9.34 24.92 -4.37
C LYS A 259 -9.22 23.58 -3.65
N VAL A 260 -8.00 23.12 -3.36
CA VAL A 260 -7.78 21.76 -2.84
C VAL A 260 -8.55 21.51 -1.55
N ASP A 261 -8.61 22.48 -0.63
CA ASP A 261 -9.36 22.32 0.62
C ASP A 261 -10.88 22.26 0.41
N ALA A 262 -11.41 23.00 -0.57
CA ALA A 262 -12.83 22.91 -0.93
C ALA A 262 -13.16 21.56 -1.57
N LEU A 263 -12.26 21.05 -2.43
CA LEU A 263 -12.39 19.72 -3.02
C LEU A 263 -12.32 18.63 -1.95
N ARG A 264 -11.35 18.69 -1.03
CA ARG A 264 -11.23 17.78 0.11
C ARG A 264 -12.47 17.80 1.00
N ALA A 265 -12.97 18.98 1.34
CA ALA A 265 -14.19 19.12 2.13
C ALA A 265 -15.41 18.47 1.46
N SER A 266 -15.53 18.56 0.13
CA SER A 266 -16.65 17.98 -0.63
C SER A 266 -16.74 16.44 -0.53
N VAL A 267 -15.63 15.78 -0.20
CA VAL A 267 -15.55 14.32 -0.03
C VAL A 267 -15.34 13.90 1.43
N GLY A 268 -15.52 14.83 2.37
CA GLY A 268 -15.38 14.58 3.82
C GLY A 268 -13.94 14.47 4.30
N LEU A 269 -12.96 14.95 3.53
CA LEU A 269 -11.57 15.07 3.97
C LEU A 269 -11.32 16.42 4.65
N GLY A 270 -10.45 16.42 5.66
CA GLY A 270 -9.99 17.66 6.32
C GLY A 270 -9.01 18.46 5.45
N PRO A 271 -8.63 19.69 5.85
CA PRO A 271 -7.69 20.53 5.10
C PRO A 271 -6.38 19.81 4.77
N LEU A 272 -5.81 20.11 3.61
CA LEU A 272 -4.61 19.45 3.11
C LEU A 272 -3.43 19.64 4.07
N GLN A 273 -3.22 20.87 4.57
CA GLN A 273 -2.09 21.14 5.47
C GLN A 273 -2.22 20.37 6.79
N VAL A 274 -3.43 20.29 7.36
CA VAL A 274 -3.69 19.50 8.57
C VAL A 274 -3.39 18.01 8.34
N TYR A 275 -3.70 17.50 7.15
CA TYR A 275 -3.38 16.13 6.78
C TYR A 275 -1.87 15.91 6.63
N ILE A 276 -1.17 16.82 5.96
CA ILE A 276 0.29 16.77 5.83
C ILE A 276 0.95 16.80 7.22
N ASP A 277 0.44 17.60 8.15
CA ASP A 277 1.00 17.78 9.50
C ASP A 277 0.55 16.72 10.53
N GLY A 278 -0.18 15.69 10.09
CA GLY A 278 -0.63 14.62 10.99
C GLY A 278 0.53 13.75 11.49
N GLU A 279 0.48 13.36 12.77
CA GLU A 279 1.49 12.53 13.46
C GLU A 279 1.74 11.18 12.76
N PHE A 280 0.75 10.68 12.01
CA PHE A 280 0.88 9.46 11.20
C PHE A 280 2.05 9.53 10.20
N PHE A 281 2.44 10.74 9.77
CA PHE A 281 3.52 10.96 8.81
C PHE A 281 4.86 11.36 9.44
N ASP A 282 4.98 11.41 10.77
CA ASP A 282 6.21 11.87 11.43
C ASP A 282 7.44 11.07 11.01
N GLN A 283 7.28 9.75 10.89
CA GLN A 283 8.36 8.88 10.44
C GLN A 283 8.70 9.13 8.97
N SER A 284 7.70 9.24 8.09
CA SER A 284 7.91 9.52 6.66
C SER A 284 8.58 10.89 6.44
N ARG A 285 8.19 11.89 7.22
CA ARG A 285 8.81 13.23 7.20
C ARG A 285 10.26 13.17 7.64
N ALA A 286 10.54 12.53 8.77
CA ALA A 286 11.91 12.38 9.27
C ALA A 286 12.82 11.62 8.30
N ILE A 287 12.29 10.62 7.58
CA ILE A 287 13.04 9.89 6.54
C ILE A 287 13.32 10.81 5.34
N CYS A 288 12.32 11.57 4.89
CA CYS A 288 12.46 12.50 3.77
C CYS A 288 13.51 13.57 4.04
N GLU A 289 13.46 14.21 5.22
CA GLU A 289 14.37 15.28 5.62
C GLU A 289 15.82 14.79 5.82
N ALA A 290 16.02 13.51 6.14
CA ALA A 290 17.35 12.92 6.33
C ALA A 290 18.03 12.46 5.02
N ALA A 291 17.32 12.50 3.89
CA ALA A 291 17.80 12.03 2.59
C ALA A 291 18.52 13.13 1.76
N ASP A 292 18.55 14.37 2.25
CA ASP A 292 19.25 15.53 1.69
C ASP A 292 20.62 15.80 2.35
#